data_AF-A0A354J2A3-F1
#
_entry.id   AF-A0A354J2A3-F1
#
_cell.length_a   1.000
_cell.length_b   1.000
_cell.length_c   1.000
_cell.angle_alpha   90.00
_cell.angle_beta   90.00
_cell.angle_gamma   90.00
#
_symmetry.space_group_name_H-M   'P 1'
#
loop_
_entity.id
_entity.type
_entity.pdbx_description
1 polymer ?
#
loop_
_entity_poly.entity_id
_entity_poly.type
_entity_poly.pdbx_seq_one_letter_code
_entity_poly.pdbx_strand_id
1 'polypeptide(L)' 'MRFLNKIAVVTGAAQGIGAAIAKRFCEENIEKVYLLDMNFKKTDMVAKNIDPSGNHAVALACNVADRKEVNEVFNEILQ' A
#
# COMPACT_ATOMS: atom_id res chain seq x y z
N MET A 1 -21.20 -1.13 -1.20
CA MET A 1 -20.01 -1.12 -2.06
C MET A 1 -19.32 0.24 -1.95
N ARG A 2 -18.51 0.47 -0.91
CA ARG A 2 -17.90 1.80 -0.63
C ARG A 2 -16.66 2.10 -1.48
N PHE A 3 -15.90 1.06 -1.85
CA PHE A 3 -14.58 1.20 -2.49
C PHE A 3 -14.44 0.41 -3.81
N LEU A 4 -15.57 0.07 -4.44
CA LEU A 4 -15.55 -0.61 -5.74
C LEU A 4 -14.86 0.28 -6.80
N ASN A 5 -13.95 -0.31 -7.59
CA ASN A 5 -13.15 0.37 -8.62
C ASN A 5 -12.34 1.56 -8.07
N LYS A 6 -11.86 1.42 -6.83
CA LYS A 6 -10.95 2.38 -6.20
C LYS A 6 -9.64 1.70 -5.90
N ILE A 7 -8.58 2.50 -5.92
CA ILE A 7 -7.29 2.14 -5.35
C ILE A 7 -7.05 2.96 -4.08
N ALA A 8 -6.31 2.41 -3.13
CA ALA A 8 -5.85 3.12 -1.95
C ALA A 8 -4.33 3.16 -1.91
N VAL A 9 -3.78 4.27 -1.39
CA VAL A 9 -2.36 4.43 -1.08
C VAL A 9 -2.26 4.70 0.41
N VAL A 10 -1.45 3.92 1.13
CA VAL A 10 -1.34 4.01 2.59
C VAL A 10 0.13 4.21 2.97
N THR A 11 0.46 5.34 3.59
CA THR A 11 1.80 5.66 4.09
C THR A 11 2.00 5.17 5.52
N GLY A 12 3.24 4.88 5.92
CA GLY A 12 3.52 4.31 7.24
C GLY A 12 2.99 2.88 7.37
N ALA A 13 2.87 2.18 6.24
CA ALA A 13 2.16 0.90 6.14
C ALA A 13 2.98 -0.30 6.64
N ALA A 14 4.25 -0.11 7.01
CA ALA A 14 5.07 -1.17 7.56
C ALA A 14 4.61 -1.64 8.96
N GLN A 15 3.77 -0.87 9.67
CA GLN A 15 3.34 -1.20 11.03
C GLN A 15 2.10 -0.40 11.50
N GLY A 16 1.58 -0.76 12.67
CA GLY A 16 0.61 0.03 13.42
C GLY A 16 -0.67 0.34 12.65
N ILE A 17 -1.11 1.60 12.73
CA ILE A 17 -2.37 2.06 12.11
C ILE A 17 -2.31 1.94 10.59
N GLY A 18 -1.17 2.25 9.94
CA GLY A 18 -1.04 2.13 8.49
C GLY A 18 -1.26 0.68 8.02
N ALA A 19 -0.63 -0.28 8.67
CA ALA A 19 -0.84 -1.71 8.38
C ALA A 19 -2.30 -2.14 8.61
N ALA A 20 -2.94 -1.67 9.67
CA ALA A 20 -4.35 -1.97 9.97
C ALA A 20 -5.31 -1.37 8.93
N ILE A 21 -5.03 -0.15 8.44
CA ILE A 21 -5.81 0.49 7.37
C ILE A 21 -5.67 -0.29 6.06
N ALA A 22 -4.44 -0.68 5.69
CA ALA A 22 -4.19 -1.46 4.48
C ALA A 22 -4.96 -2.79 4.52
N LYS A 23 -4.90 -3.51 5.65
CA LYS A 23 -5.66 -4.74 5.87
C LYS A 23 -7.16 -4.51 5.69
N ARG A 24 -7.69 -3.46 6.32
CA ARG A 24 -9.13 -3.14 6.25
C ARG A 24 -9.58 -2.83 4.82
N PHE A 25 -8.76 -2.16 4.02
CA PHE A 25 -9.08 -1.92 2.62
C PHE A 25 -9.15 -3.22 1.80
N CYS A 26 -8.21 -4.15 2.00
CA CYS A 26 -8.27 -5.47 1.37
C CYS A 26 -9.55 -6.24 1.74
N GLU A 27 -9.99 -6.16 3.01
CA GLU A 27 -11.25 -6.78 3.46
C GLU A 27 -12.51 -6.14 2.86
N GLU A 28 -12.45 -4.89 2.40
CA GLU A 28 -13.58 -4.14 1.81
C GLU A 28 -13.70 -4.27 0.28
N ASN A 29 -13.01 -5.23 -0.35
CA ASN A 29 -13.03 -5.48 -1.80
C ASN A 29 -12.66 -4.24 -2.64
N ILE A 30 -11.65 -3.51 -2.19
CA ILE A 30 -10.99 -2.50 -3.00
C ILE A 30 -10.24 -3.18 -4.16
N GLU A 31 -10.01 -2.47 -5.26
CA GLU A 31 -9.29 -3.04 -6.41
C GLU A 31 -7.82 -3.27 -6.11
N LYS A 32 -7.17 -2.29 -5.47
CA LYS A 32 -5.75 -2.36 -5.11
C LYS A 32 -5.41 -1.48 -3.91
N VAL A 33 -4.43 -1.92 -3.12
CA VAL A 33 -3.85 -1.18 -1.99
C VAL A 33 -2.34 -1.12 -2.18
N TYR A 34 -1.81 0.08 -2.31
CA TYR A 34 -0.38 0.35 -2.33
C TYR A 34 0.10 0.75 -0.93
N LEU A 35 0.99 -0.05 -0.35
CA LEU A 35 1.57 0.13 0.96
C LEU A 35 2.91 0.86 0.79
N LEU A 36 3.03 2.06 1.35
CA LEU A 36 4.22 2.90 1.28
C LEU A 36 4.88 3.01 2.65
N ASP A 37 6.18 2.75 2.70
CA ASP A 37 7.04 3.02 3.86
C ASP A 37 8.50 3.09 3.42
N MET A 38 9.38 3.67 4.24
CA MET A 38 10.82 3.60 4.00
C MET A 38 11.36 2.16 4.18
N ASN A 39 10.74 1.36 5.06
CA ASN A 39 11.19 -0.01 5.32
C ASN A 39 10.50 -1.03 4.40
N PHE A 40 10.97 -1.14 3.16
CA PHE A 40 10.41 -2.07 2.16
C PHE A 40 10.24 -3.50 2.68
N LYS A 41 11.23 -4.07 3.39
CA LYS A 41 11.16 -5.45 3.89
C LYS A 41 9.99 -5.67 4.84
N LYS A 42 9.74 -4.71 5.75
CA LYS A 42 8.58 -4.78 6.65
C LYS A 42 7.27 -4.59 5.88
N THR A 43 7.24 -3.63 4.94
CA THR A 43 6.06 -3.35 4.13
C THR A 43 5.66 -4.54 3.26
N ASP A 44 6.62 -5.20 2.61
CA ASP A 44 6.41 -6.41 1.81
C ASP A 44 5.89 -7.58 2.66
N MET A 45 6.42 -7.73 3.89
CA MET A 45 5.88 -8.71 4.84
C MET A 45 4.43 -8.41 5.21
N VAL A 46 4.07 -7.14 5.45
CA VAL A 46 2.68 -6.76 5.73
C VAL A 46 1.80 -7.03 4.52
N ALA A 47 2.21 -6.64 3.31
CA ALA A 47 1.45 -6.86 2.08
C ALA A 47 1.16 -8.36 1.86
N LYS A 48 2.17 -9.22 1.99
CA LYS A 48 2.01 -10.68 1.90
C LYS A 48 1.13 -11.27 2.99
N ASN A 49 1.14 -10.70 4.19
CA ASN A 49 0.30 -11.17 5.30
C ASN A 49 -1.18 -10.81 5.10
N ILE A 50 -1.48 -9.63 4.55
CA ILE A 50 -2.86 -9.17 4.33
C ILE A 50 -3.44 -9.69 3.01
N ASP A 51 -2.58 -9.96 2.03
CA ASP A 51 -2.95 -10.56 0.75
C ASP A 51 -1.87 -11.57 0.31
N PRO A 52 -1.98 -12.83 0.77
CA PRO A 52 -1.06 -13.90 0.37
C PRO A 52 -1.09 -14.21 -1.13
N SER A 53 -2.14 -13.79 -1.85
CA SER A 53 -2.27 -13.99 -3.29
C SER A 53 -1.44 -12.99 -4.11
N GLY A 54 -1.08 -11.84 -3.51
CA GLY A 54 -0.32 -10.78 -4.16
C GLY A 54 -1.07 -10.01 -5.25
N ASN A 55 -2.40 -10.16 -5.35
CA ASN A 55 -3.21 -9.55 -6.41
C ASN A 55 -3.72 -8.15 -6.06
N HIS A 56 -3.93 -7.88 -4.77
CA HIS A 56 -4.57 -6.67 -4.26
C HIS A 56 -3.61 -5.78 -3.47
N ALA A 57 -2.63 -6.33 -2.75
CA ALA A 57 -1.70 -5.54 -1.93
C ALA A 57 -0.31 -5.48 -2.57
N VAL A 58 0.21 -4.26 -2.79
CA VAL A 58 1.54 -4.02 -3.36
C VAL A 58 2.36 -3.16 -2.41
N ALA A 59 3.56 -3.60 -2.05
CA ALA A 59 4.49 -2.83 -1.24
C ALA A 59 5.45 -2.04 -2.12
N LEU A 60 5.61 -0.74 -1.84
CA LEU A 60 6.61 0.12 -2.48
C LEU A 60 7.42 0.86 -1.40
N ALA A 61 8.72 1.02 -1.65
CA ALA A 61 9.58 1.83 -0.80
C ALA A 61 9.32 3.32 -1.10
N CYS A 62 9.07 4.12 -0.08
CA CYS A 62 8.88 5.56 -0.25
C CYS A 62 9.22 6.32 1.02
N ASN A 63 10.16 7.25 0.92
CA ASN A 63 10.34 8.32 1.88
C ASN A 63 9.40 9.49 1.53
N VAL A 64 8.31 9.62 2.28
CA VAL A 64 7.31 10.69 2.06
C VAL A 64 7.84 12.11 2.27
N ALA A 65 9.01 12.27 2.91
CA ALA A 65 9.69 13.57 3.03
C ALA A 65 10.47 13.95 1.76
N ASP A 66 10.78 12.98 0.88
CA ASP A 66 11.43 13.23 -0.41
C ASP A 66 10.37 13.35 -1.52
N ARG A 67 10.18 14.57 -2.01
CA ARG A 67 9.22 14.87 -3.08
C ARG A 67 9.51 14.09 -4.38
N LYS A 68 10.78 13.81 -4.66
CA LYS A 68 11.17 13.06 -5.86
C LYS A 68 10.70 11.61 -5.75
N GLU A 69 10.96 10.95 -4.62
CA GLU A 69 10.50 9.58 -4.38
C GLU A 69 8.97 9.47 -4.41
N VAL A 70 8.26 10.46 -3.84
CA VAL A 70 6.79 10.50 -3.91
C VAL A 70 6.33 10.56 -5.36
N ASN A 71 6.91 11.42 -6.19
CA ASN A 71 6.54 11.51 -7.61
C ASN A 71 6.84 10.22 -8.38
N GLU A 72 7.98 9.58 -8.12
CA GLU A 72 8.37 8.31 -8.75
C GLU A 72 7.37 7.19 -8.42
N VAL A 73 7.01 7.04 -7.15
CA VAL A 73 6.03 6.04 -6.69
C VAL A 73 4.64 6.30 -7.28
N PHE A 74 4.18 7.56 -7.34
CA PHE A 74 2.88 7.85 -7.95
C PHE A 74 2.88 7.63 -9.46
N ASN A 75 4.01 7.84 -10.15
CA ASN A 75 4.13 7.47 -11.56
C ASN A 75 4.02 5.95 -11.76
N GLU A 76 4.58 5.14 -10.85
CA GLU A 76 4.42 3.68 -10.88
C GLU A 76 2.97 3.26 -10.61
N ILE A 77 2.27 3.92 -9.68
CA ILE A 77 0.88 3.61 -9.31
C ILE A 77 -0.12 3.94 -10.43
N LEU A 78 0.16 4.96 -11.24
CA LEU A 78 -0.74 5.48 -12.28
C LEU A 78 -0.59 4.79 -13.66
N GLN A 79 0.31 3.81 -13.78
CA GLN A 79 0.45 2.97 -14.97
C GLN A 79 -0.59 1.85 -15.01
#